data_AF-A0A0K0GQJ9-F1
#
_entry.id   AF-A0A0K0GQJ9-F1
#
_cell.length_a   1.000
_cell.length_b   1.000
_cell.length_c   1.000
_cell.angle_alpha   90.00
_cell.angle_beta   90.00
_cell.angle_gamma   90.00
#
_symmetry.space_group_name_H-M   'P 1'
#
loop_
_entity.id
_entity.type
_entity.pdbx_description
1 polymer ?
#
loop_
_entity_poly.entity_id
_entity_poly.type
_entity_poly.pdbx_seq_one_letter_code
_entity_poly.pdbx_strand_id
1 'polypeptide(L)'
;MSLLGVPGVSAHWLWVFALLAALTEYAGVLGLMVGASRRYDGPMGKRDRAFVIGVLGVGLASGLLGARGVTWVAIVLSLACMATVGRRVRAGLAEAPAGA
;
A
#
# COMPACT_ATOMS: atom_id res chain seq x y z
N MET A 1 5.99 -10.15 5.35
CA MET A 1 6.29 -10.45 6.76
C MET A 1 7.69 -11.06 6.96
N SER A 2 8.25 -11.78 5.97
CA SER A 2 9.66 -12.26 6.02
C SER A 2 10.71 -11.15 6.31
N LEU A 3 10.49 -9.93 5.80
CA LEU A 3 11.40 -8.78 5.99
C LEU A 3 11.52 -8.26 7.43
N LEU A 4 10.62 -8.64 8.36
CA LEU A 4 10.69 -8.22 9.77
C LEU A 4 11.82 -8.89 10.55
N GLY A 5 12.33 -10.02 10.08
CA GLY A 5 13.42 -10.75 10.73
C GLY A 5 14.81 -10.21 10.40
N VAL A 6 14.92 -9.19 9.53
CA VAL A 6 16.21 -8.66 9.09
C VAL A 6 16.72 -7.65 10.13
N PRO A 7 17.86 -7.92 10.79
CA PRO A 7 18.39 -7.01 11.80
C PRO A 7 18.72 -5.64 11.21
N GLY A 8 18.29 -4.58 11.89
CA GLY A 8 18.46 -3.18 11.48
C GLY A 8 17.35 -2.62 10.58
N VAL A 9 16.39 -3.44 10.14
CA VAL A 9 15.20 -2.94 9.42
C VAL A 9 14.23 -2.32 10.40
N SER A 10 13.72 -1.13 10.07
CA SER A 10 12.68 -0.51 10.85
C SER A 10 11.36 -1.30 10.74
N ALA A 11 11.04 -2.06 11.79
CA ALA A 11 9.79 -2.81 11.87
C ALA A 11 8.56 -1.88 11.84
N HIS A 12 8.66 -0.67 12.39
CA HIS A 12 7.52 0.26 12.44
C HIS A 12 7.05 0.66 11.03
N TRP A 13 7.95 0.96 10.10
CA TRP A 13 7.57 1.34 8.74
C TRP A 13 6.98 0.18 7.93
N LEU A 14 7.45 -1.05 8.16
CA LEU A 14 6.86 -2.23 7.53
C LEU A 14 5.44 -2.50 8.01
N TRP A 15 5.17 -2.28 9.30
CA TRP A 15 3.81 -2.38 9.86
C TRP A 15 2.89 -1.28 9.32
N VAL A 16 3.35 -0.03 9.30
CA VAL A 16 2.61 1.08 8.70
C VAL A 16 2.26 0.77 7.24
N PHE A 17 3.24 0.32 6.45
CA PHE A 17 3.01 -0.09 5.07
C PHE A 17 1.95 -1.19 4.96
N ALA A 18 2.03 -2.24 5.79
CA ALA A 18 1.08 -3.35 5.75
C ALA A 18 -0.36 -2.90 6.07
N LEU A 19 -0.52 -2.06 7.09
CA LEU A 19 -1.81 -1.48 7.46
C LEU A 19 -2.38 -0.60 6.34
N LEU A 20 -1.56 0.26 5.75
CA LEU A 20 -1.98 1.12 4.64
C LEU A 20 -2.31 0.32 3.38
N ALA A 21 -1.59 -0.77 3.11
CA ALA A 21 -1.89 -1.68 2.01
C ALA A 21 -3.25 -2.36 2.20
N ALA A 22 -3.58 -2.78 3.44
CA ALA A 22 -4.88 -3.32 3.77
C ALA A 22 -5.98 -2.25 3.61
N LEU A 23 -5.78 -1.05 4.16
CA LEU A 23 -6.69 0.10 4.01
C LEU A 23 -6.95 0.44 2.54
N THR A 24 -5.92 0.35 1.69
CA THR A 24 -6.05 0.61 0.24
C THR A 24 -7.03 -0.36 -0.41
N GLU A 25 -6.96 -1.65 -0.09
CA GLU A 25 -7.90 -2.66 -0.61
C GLU A 25 -9.32 -2.45 -0.05
N TYR A 26 -9.43 -2.18 1.25
CA TYR A 26 -10.72 -1.91 1.89
C TYR A 26 -11.40 -0.66 1.30
N ALA A 27 -10.68 0.43 1.08
CA ALA A 27 -11.20 1.65 0.46
C ALA A 27 -11.77 1.39 -0.95
N GLY A 28 -11.24 0.42 -1.69
CA GLY A 28 -11.79 0.03 -2.99
C GLY A 28 -13.15 -0.65 -2.89
N VAL A 29 -13.38 -1.43 -1.82
CA VAL A 29 -14.65 -2.14 -1.56
C VAL A 29 -15.70 -1.25 -0.90
N LEU A 30 -15.27 -0.32 -0.04
CA LEU A 30 -16.16 0.61 0.67
C LEU A 30 -16.96 1.52 -0.28
N GLY A 31 -16.48 1.76 -1.51
CA GLY A 31 -17.27 2.43 -2.55
C GLY A 31 -18.64 1.78 -2.75
N LEU A 32 -18.72 0.44 -2.70
CA LEU A 32 -19.97 -0.29 -2.85
C LEU A 32 -20.96 -0.02 -1.70
N MET A 33 -20.46 0.27 -0.50
CA MET A 33 -21.31 0.58 0.66
C MET A 33 -21.99 1.95 0.56
N VAL A 34 -21.42 2.87 -0.22
CA VAL A 34 -21.97 4.22 -0.45
C VAL A 34 -22.67 4.34 -1.79
N GLY A 35 -23.04 3.22 -2.43
CA GLY A 35 -23.71 3.19 -3.73
C GLY A 35 -22.80 3.54 -4.92
N ALA A 36 -21.49 3.67 -4.71
CA ALA A 36 -20.50 3.91 -5.75
C ALA A 36 -19.93 2.60 -6.31
N SER A 37 -19.23 2.70 -7.45
CA SER A 37 -18.57 1.55 -8.07
C SER A 37 -17.37 1.07 -7.24
N ARG A 38 -16.99 -0.21 -7.40
CA ARG A 38 -15.73 -0.73 -6.81
C ARG A 38 -14.54 -0.04 -7.47
N ARG A 39 -13.69 0.61 -6.67
CA ARG A 39 -12.53 1.38 -7.16
C ARG A 39 -11.25 0.57 -7.12
N TYR A 40 -10.51 0.58 -8.23
CA TYR A 40 -9.17 0.00 -8.33
C TYR A 40 -8.07 1.04 -8.57
N ASP A 41 -8.45 2.32 -8.68
CA ASP A 41 -7.55 3.39 -9.12
C ASP A 41 -6.45 3.71 -8.10
N GLY A 42 -5.39 4.32 -8.65
CA GLY A 42 -4.25 4.89 -7.94
C GLY A 42 -2.92 4.25 -8.33
N PRO A 43 -1.80 4.92 -8.01
CA PRO A 43 -0.46 4.56 -8.48
C PRO A 43 0.10 3.28 -7.86
N MET A 44 -0.58 2.68 -6.87
CA MET A 44 -0.06 1.50 -6.18
C MET A 44 -1.16 0.46 -5.94
N GLY A 45 -1.47 -0.27 -7.00
CA GLY A 45 -2.43 -1.38 -6.99
C GLY A 45 -1.87 -2.64 -6.32
N LYS A 46 -2.71 -3.69 -6.22
CA LYS A 46 -2.34 -4.97 -5.60
C LYS A 46 -1.13 -5.62 -6.27
N ARG A 47 -1.05 -5.54 -7.61
CA ARG A 47 0.06 -6.10 -8.40
C ARG A 47 1.37 -5.34 -8.18
N ASP A 48 1.31 -4.01 -8.12
CA ASP A 48 2.50 -3.17 -7.93
C ASP A 48 3.13 -3.43 -6.55
N ARG A 49 2.30 -3.55 -5.51
CA ARG A 49 2.77 -3.88 -4.14
C ARG A 49 3.44 -5.24 -4.09
N ALA A 50 2.87 -6.25 -4.75
CA ALA A 50 3.46 -7.58 -4.80
C ALA A 50 4.81 -7.58 -5.55
N PHE A 51 4.89 -6.86 -6.66
CA PHE A 51 6.11 -6.70 -7.44
C PHE A 51 7.23 -6.07 -6.62
N VAL A 52 6.97 -4.93 -5.95
CA VAL A 52 8.01 -4.24 -5.15
C VAL A 52 8.47 -5.10 -3.98
N ILE A 53 7.56 -5.79 -3.29
CA ILE A 53 7.94 -6.72 -2.21
C ILE A 53 8.82 -7.86 -2.75
N GLY A 54 8.51 -8.40 -3.93
CA GLY A 54 9.32 -9.41 -4.60
C GLY A 54 10.73 -8.92 -4.91
N VAL A 55 10.85 -7.74 -5.52
CA VAL A 55 12.14 -7.10 -5.84
C VAL A 55 12.95 -6.81 -4.58
N LEU A 56 12.31 -6.33 -3.51
CA LEU A 56 12.96 -6.13 -2.21
C LEU A 56 13.50 -7.44 -1.64
N GLY A 57 12.73 -8.53 -1.75
CA GLY A 57 13.18 -9.85 -1.30
C GLY A 57 14.41 -10.34 -2.06
N VAL A 58 14.41 -10.22 -3.39
CA VAL A 58 15.55 -10.59 -4.24
C VAL A 58 16.78 -9.71 -3.98
N GLY A 59 16.57 -8.40 -3.85
CA GLY A 59 17.65 -7.45 -3.57
C GLY A 59 18.28 -7.66 -2.19
N LEU A 60 17.49 -8.08 -1.20
CA LEU A 60 17.99 -8.44 0.12
C LEU A 60 18.77 -9.77 0.08
N ALA A 61 18.25 -10.79 -0.61
CA ALA A 61 18.88 -12.09 -0.74
C ALA A 61 20.21 -12.03 -1.53
N SER A 62 20.32 -11.12 -2.49
CA SER A 62 21.54 -10.88 -3.27
C SER A 62 22.56 -9.97 -2.56
N GLY A 63 22.24 -9.42 -1.38
CA GLY A 63 23.10 -8.49 -0.65
C GLY A 63 23.20 -7.09 -1.26
N LEU A 64 22.47 -6.81 -2.35
CA LEU A 64 22.43 -5.51 -3.02
C LEU A 64 21.67 -4.44 -2.22
N LEU A 65 20.75 -4.87 -1.35
CA LEU A 65 19.94 -3.99 -0.51
C LEU A 65 20.15 -4.29 0.97
N GLY A 66 20.63 -3.28 1.70
CA GLY A 66 20.73 -3.29 3.16
C GLY A 66 19.46 -2.82 3.86
N ALA A 67 19.46 -2.91 5.19
CA ALA A 67 18.31 -2.59 6.03
C ALA A 67 17.77 -1.14 5.88
N ARG A 68 18.67 -0.18 5.61
CA ARG A 68 18.30 1.21 5.32
C ARG A 68 17.53 1.33 4.00
N GLY A 69 17.93 0.57 2.97
CA GLY A 69 17.26 0.56 1.67
C GLY A 69 15.83 0.02 1.80
N VAL A 70 15.65 -1.09 2.52
CA VAL A 70 14.31 -1.64 2.81
C VAL A 70 13.44 -0.62 3.55
N THR A 71 14.00 0.08 4.52
CA THR A 71 13.28 1.10 5.30
C THR A 71 12.82 2.26 4.41
N TRP A 72 13.70 2.80 3.57
CA TRP A 72 13.34 3.86 2.63
C TRP A 72 12.26 3.45 1.64
N VAL A 73 12.37 2.24 1.08
CA VAL A 73 11.32 1.73 0.18
C VAL A 73 10.00 1.57 0.93
N ALA A 74 10.00 1.05 2.15
CA ALA A 74 8.78 0.93 2.96
C ALA A 74 8.11 2.30 3.24
N ILE A 75 8.88 3.36 3.46
CA ILE A 75 8.37 4.73 3.62
C ILE A 75 7.71 5.21 2.32
N VAL A 76 8.41 5.09 1.18
CA VAL A 76 7.87 5.51 -0.13
C VAL A 76 6.59 4.76 -0.47
N LEU A 77 6.58 3.45 -0.26
CA LEU A 77 5.40 2.61 -0.46
C LEU A 77 4.24 3.01 0.46
N SER A 78 4.52 3.34 1.73
CA SER A 78 3.50 3.84 2.66
C SER A 78 2.87 5.13 2.15
N LEU A 79 3.66 6.11 1.70
CA LEU A 79 3.15 7.37 1.15
C LEU A 79 2.30 7.13 -0.11
N ALA A 80 2.73 6.24 -0.99
CA ALA A 80 1.99 5.89 -2.20
C ALA A 80 0.66 5.18 -1.89
N CYS A 81 0.62 4.29 -0.90
CA CYS A 81 -0.62 3.70 -0.39
C CYS A 81 -1.56 4.78 0.18
N MET A 82 -1.03 5.71 1.01
CA MET A 82 -1.84 6.79 1.59
C MET A 82 -2.51 7.64 0.51
N ALA A 83 -1.74 8.03 -0.51
CA ALA A 83 -2.26 8.79 -1.63
C ALA A 83 -3.29 7.99 -2.47
N THR A 84 -3.14 6.66 -2.54
CA THR A 84 -4.11 5.77 -3.21
C THR A 84 -5.42 5.68 -2.43
N VAL A 85 -5.36 5.52 -1.10
CA VAL A 85 -6.55 5.56 -0.22
C VAL A 85 -7.30 6.86 -0.43
N GLY A 86 -6.61 8.01 -0.35
CA GLY A 86 -7.23 9.32 -0.53
C GLY A 86 -7.92 9.48 -1.88
N ARG A 87 -7.30 9.00 -2.97
CA ARG A 87 -7.92 9.00 -4.31
C ARG A 87 -9.15 8.11 -4.40
N ARG A 88 -9.11 6.89 -3.86
CA ARG A 88 -10.23 5.94 -3.88
C ARG A 88 -11.42 6.46 -3.08
N VAL A 89 -11.18 7.03 -1.90
CA VAL A 89 -12.24 7.61 -1.06
C VAL A 89 -12.87 8.82 -1.74
N ARG A 90 -12.05 9.77 -2.23
CA ARG A 90 -12.56 10.97 -2.92
C ARG A 90 -13.37 10.62 -4.17
N ALA A 91 -12.91 9.66 -4.96
CA ALA A 91 -13.64 9.21 -6.15
C ALA A 91 -14.93 8.48 -5.78
N GLY A 92 -14.91 7.63 -4.75
CA GLY A 92 -16.12 6.95 -4.27
C GLY A 92 -17.18 7.92 -3.76
N LEU A 93 -16.80 8.97 -3.04
CA LEU A 93 -17.72 10.01 -2.58
C LEU A 93 -18.25 10.89 -3.73
N ALA A 94 -17.46 11.12 -4.77
CA ALA A 94 -17.90 11.87 -5.94
C ALA A 94 -18.89 11.10 -6.83
N GLU A 95 -18.81 9.76 -6.82
CA GLU A 95 -19.75 8.87 -7.50
C GLU A 95 -20.97 8.51 -6.66
N ALA A 96 -20.93 8.75 -5.35
CA ALA A 96 -22.06 8.49 -4.47
C ALA A 96 -23.26 9.36 -4.90
N PRO A 97 -24.47 8.80 -5.00
CA PRO A 97 -25.65 9.57 -5.34
C PRO A 97 -25.84 10.70 -4.31
N ALA A 98 -26.11 11.92 -4.78
CA ALA A 98 -26.45 13.04 -3.92
C ALA A 98 -27.86 12.83 -3.32
N GLY A 99 -27.97 12.00 -2.28
CA GLY A 99 -29.26 11.72 -1.64
C GLY A 99 -29.34 10.44 -0.80
N ALA A 100 -28.32 10.13 0.00
CA ALA A 100 -28.43 9.16 1.09
C ALA A 100 -28.26 9.86 2.44
#